data_AF-A0A0E3P1V7-F1
#
_entry.id   AF-A0A0E3P1V7-F1
#
_cell.length_a   1.000
_cell.length_b   1.000
_cell.length_c   1.000
_cell.angle_alpha   90.00
_cell.angle_beta   90.00
_cell.angle_gamma   90.00
#
_symmetry.space_group_name_H-M   'P 1'
#
loop_
_entity.id
_entity.type
_entity.pdbx_description
1 polymer ?
#
loop_
_entity_poly.entity_id
_entity_poly.type
_entity_poly.pdbx_seq_one_letter_code
_entity_poly.pdbx_strand_id
1 'polypeptide(L)'
;MEDPLEFLRNIKSVAVATVDDGKPAVRMNDVMLVENEKLYFLTARGKPYYRQLKENPEIALVGMDKNYVMVRVRGRIEFVENIFLEKIFEANPILDEIYPGDTKHILEVFCLSSGVGEMYDLSGIPPKRERFAFGGAKVAESGYKITEKCTACGICKDLCPSGAISKGKIYKIDGSICLECGRCAENCPYDAIEPPSGI
;
A
#
# COMPACT_ATOMS: atom_id res chain seq x y z
N MET A 1 6.26 12.44 -6.05
CA MET A 1 6.52 11.40 -5.04
C MET A 1 7.33 10.31 -5.74
N GLU A 2 8.18 9.55 -5.05
CA GLU A 2 8.81 8.35 -5.65
C GLU A 2 7.71 7.37 -6.09
N ASP A 3 7.97 6.53 -7.09
CA ASP A 3 7.06 5.45 -7.45
C ASP A 3 6.90 4.51 -6.22
N PRO A 4 5.68 4.30 -5.69
CA PRO A 4 5.48 3.50 -4.49
C PRO A 4 5.92 2.03 -4.64
N LEU A 5 5.89 1.46 -5.84
CA LEU A 5 6.31 0.08 -6.08
C LEU A 5 7.84 -0.04 -6.08
N GLU A 6 8.53 0.91 -6.72
CA GLU A 6 9.99 1.00 -6.67
C GLU A 6 10.49 1.31 -5.26
N PHE A 7 9.77 2.15 -4.52
CA PHE A 7 10.06 2.40 -3.11
C PHE A 7 10.03 1.11 -2.28
N LEU A 8 9.03 0.25 -2.48
CA LEU A 8 8.97 -1.07 -1.82
C LEU A 8 10.13 -1.98 -2.25
N ARG A 9 10.56 -1.92 -3.52
CA ARG A 9 11.75 -2.65 -4.00
C ARG A 9 13.02 -2.19 -3.33
N ASN A 10 13.14 -0.88 -3.10
CA ASN A 10 14.29 -0.24 -2.45
C ASN A 10 14.37 -0.60 -0.96
N ILE A 11 13.24 -0.65 -0.25
CA ILE A 11 13.17 -1.19 1.12
C ILE A 11 13.50 -2.69 1.15
N LYS A 12 13.18 -3.40 0.07
CA LYS A 12 13.37 -4.85 -0.13
C LYS A 12 12.48 -5.71 0.75
N SER A 13 12.62 -5.67 2.07
CA SER A 13 11.85 -6.54 2.98
C SER A 13 10.59 -5.86 3.48
N VAL A 14 9.43 -6.50 3.26
CA VAL A 14 8.12 -5.99 3.67
C VAL A 14 7.39 -6.98 4.56
N ALA A 15 6.55 -6.49 5.47
CA ALA A 15 5.65 -7.36 6.23
C ALA A 15 4.43 -7.69 5.35
N VAL A 16 4.19 -8.96 5.07
CA VAL A 16 3.07 -9.45 4.27
C VAL A 16 2.07 -10.20 5.14
N ALA A 17 0.83 -9.75 5.13
CA ALA A 17 -0.31 -10.39 5.77
C ALA A 17 -1.07 -11.30 4.78
N THR A 18 -1.48 -12.46 5.27
CA THR A 18 -2.34 -13.45 4.60
C THR A 18 -3.38 -13.97 5.59
N VAL A 19 -4.26 -14.84 5.11
CA VAL A 19 -5.25 -15.54 5.94
C VAL A 19 -4.85 -17.01 6.08
N ASP A 20 -4.90 -17.54 7.31
CA ASP A 20 -4.62 -18.92 7.68
C ASP A 20 -5.79 -19.45 8.50
N ASP A 21 -6.64 -20.28 7.90
CA ASP A 21 -7.87 -20.81 8.55
C ASP A 21 -8.73 -19.69 9.18
N GLY A 22 -8.99 -18.63 8.41
CA GLY A 22 -9.73 -17.45 8.85
C GLY A 22 -8.98 -16.52 9.81
N LYS A 23 -7.76 -16.86 10.24
CA LYS A 23 -6.95 -16.03 11.14
C LYS A 23 -5.90 -15.22 10.36
N PRO A 24 -5.59 -13.99 10.79
CA PRO A 24 -4.51 -13.23 10.17
C PRO A 24 -3.16 -13.88 10.48
N ALA A 25 -2.32 -14.00 9.45
CA ALA A 25 -0.93 -14.43 9.57
C ALA A 25 -0.02 -13.38 8.93
N VAL A 26 1.17 -13.14 9.50
CA VAL A 26 2.12 -12.13 9.01
C VAL A 26 3.56 -12.66 9.03
N ARG A 27 4.37 -12.23 8.06
CA ARG A 27 5.81 -12.54 7.97
C ARG A 27 6.54 -11.47 7.17
N MET A 28 7.86 -11.43 7.29
CA MET A 28 8.70 -10.71 6.34
C MET A 28 8.80 -11.50 5.03
N ASN A 29 8.70 -10.79 3.92
CA ASN A 29 8.93 -11.31 2.58
C ASN A 29 9.64 -10.25 1.74
N ASP A 30 10.60 -10.67 0.93
CA ASP A 30 11.37 -9.74 0.10
C ASP A 30 10.64 -9.47 -1.22
N VAL A 31 10.54 -8.20 -1.59
CA VAL A 31 10.20 -7.75 -2.94
C VAL A 31 11.39 -8.06 -3.83
N MET A 32 11.28 -9.13 -4.61
CA MET A 32 12.39 -9.68 -5.38
C MET A 32 12.65 -8.90 -6.68
N LEU A 33 11.57 -8.41 -7.29
CA LEU A 33 11.59 -7.72 -8.58
C LEU A 33 10.38 -6.79 -8.68
N VAL A 34 10.53 -5.69 -9.39
CA VAL A 34 9.43 -4.84 -9.87
C VAL A 34 9.53 -4.78 -11.39
N GLU A 35 8.45 -5.14 -12.07
CA GLU A 35 8.40 -5.15 -13.53
C GLU A 35 6.95 -4.99 -14.00
N ASN A 36 6.70 -4.11 -14.97
CA ASN A 36 5.37 -3.86 -15.54
C ASN A 36 4.30 -3.53 -14.47
N GLU A 37 4.63 -2.62 -13.55
CA GLU A 37 3.76 -2.18 -12.45
C GLU A 37 3.29 -3.33 -11.52
N LYS A 38 4.11 -4.37 -11.38
CA LYS A 38 3.85 -5.51 -10.47
C LYS A 38 5.01 -5.76 -9.54
N LEU A 39 4.69 -6.17 -8.31
CA LEU A 39 5.66 -6.63 -7.31
C LEU A 39 5.78 -8.15 -7.38
N TYR A 40 6.99 -8.68 -7.48
CA TYR A 40 7.24 -10.12 -7.54
C TYR A 40 7.88 -10.60 -6.24
N PHE A 41 7.45 -11.78 -5.82
CA PHE A 41 7.85 -12.43 -4.59
C PHE A 41 8.18 -13.89 -4.85
N LEU A 42 8.87 -14.51 -3.89
CA LEU A 42 9.31 -15.89 -3.98
C LEU A 42 8.99 -16.63 -2.69
N THR A 43 8.50 -17.87 -2.80
CA THR A 43 8.32 -18.76 -1.63
C THR A 43 8.56 -20.21 -2.00
N ALA A 44 8.91 -21.04 -1.02
CA ALA A 44 9.06 -22.48 -1.22
C ALA A 44 7.72 -23.20 -1.02
N ARG A 45 7.43 -24.21 -1.85
CA ARG A 45 6.16 -24.97 -1.81
C ARG A 45 5.87 -25.66 -0.48
N GLY A 46 6.90 -25.99 0.29
CA GLY A 46 6.75 -26.65 1.59
C GLY A 46 6.28 -25.73 2.72
N LYS A 47 6.21 -24.41 2.53
CA LYS A 47 5.87 -23.47 3.60
C LYS A 47 4.35 -23.36 3.79
N PRO A 48 3.85 -23.20 5.04
CA PRO A 48 2.45 -22.84 5.28
C PRO A 48 2.01 -21.60 4.51
N TYR A 49 2.91 -20.61 4.37
CA TYR A 49 2.69 -19.40 3.57
C TYR A 49 2.27 -19.70 2.11
N TYR A 50 2.88 -20.69 1.46
CA TYR A 50 2.50 -21.08 0.11
C TYR A 50 1.06 -21.63 0.04
N ARG A 51 0.66 -22.44 1.02
CA ARG A 51 -0.72 -22.96 1.11
C ARG A 51 -1.72 -21.82 1.30
N GLN A 52 -1.42 -20.89 2.20
CA GLN A 52 -2.25 -19.71 2.46
C GLN A 52 -2.46 -18.87 1.19
N LEU A 53 -1.39 -18.61 0.41
CA LEU A 53 -1.48 -17.87 -0.85
C LEU A 53 -2.34 -18.60 -1.91
N LYS A 54 -2.29 -19.94 -1.93
CA LYS A 54 -3.12 -20.74 -2.84
C LYS A 54 -4.59 -20.76 -2.43
N GLU A 55 -4.86 -20.85 -1.15
CA GLU A 55 -6.21 -20.89 -0.60
C GLU A 55 -6.90 -19.52 -0.67
N ASN A 56 -6.15 -18.44 -0.39
CA ASN A 56 -6.62 -17.07 -0.50
C ASN A 56 -5.55 -16.18 -1.16
N PRO A 57 -5.75 -15.76 -2.42
CA PRO A 57 -4.79 -14.94 -3.14
C PRO A 57 -4.83 -13.45 -2.74
N GLU A 58 -5.69 -13.04 -1.81
CA GLU A 58 -5.71 -11.67 -1.29
C GLU A 58 -4.63 -11.50 -0.21
N ILE A 59 -3.77 -10.50 -0.40
CA ILE A 59 -2.72 -10.16 0.56
C ILE A 59 -2.77 -8.67 0.90
N ALA A 60 -2.20 -8.32 2.05
CA ALA A 60 -1.84 -6.94 2.37
C ALA A 60 -0.35 -6.89 2.74
N LEU A 61 0.32 -5.79 2.44
CA LEU A 61 1.71 -5.59 2.83
C LEU A 61 1.97 -4.17 3.32
N VAL A 62 3.03 -4.02 4.10
CA VAL A 62 3.56 -2.72 4.52
C VAL A 62 5.08 -2.75 4.58
N GLY A 63 5.68 -1.68 4.07
CA GLY A 63 7.10 -1.37 4.21
C GLY A 63 7.29 0.05 4.75
N MET A 64 8.39 0.26 5.47
CA MET A 64 8.79 1.58 5.97
C MET A 64 10.30 1.76 5.81
N ASP A 65 10.73 2.93 5.34
CA ASP A 65 12.15 3.27 5.28
C ASP A 65 12.65 3.91 6.59
N LYS A 66 13.95 4.24 6.62
CA LYS A 66 14.57 4.89 7.78
C LYS A 66 14.10 6.34 8.02
N ASN A 67 13.41 6.95 7.06
CA ASN A 67 12.90 8.32 7.13
C ASN A 67 11.42 8.37 7.53
N TYR A 68 10.85 7.23 7.96
CA TYR A 68 9.43 7.09 8.32
C TYR A 68 8.48 7.34 7.13
N VAL A 69 8.96 7.10 5.91
CA VAL A 69 8.09 6.99 4.74
C VAL A 69 7.57 5.57 4.69
N MET A 70 6.25 5.43 4.63
CA MET A 70 5.57 4.15 4.66
C MET A 70 4.80 3.95 3.37
N VAL A 71 4.84 2.73 2.84
CA VAL A 71 3.93 2.30 1.77
C VAL A 71 3.21 1.06 2.24
N ARG A 72 1.87 1.10 2.19
CA ARG A 72 1.01 -0.07 2.39
C ARG A 72 0.24 -0.36 1.12
N VAL A 73 0.01 -1.64 0.86
CA VAL A 73 -0.74 -2.11 -0.30
C VAL A 73 -1.66 -3.24 0.13
N ARG A 74 -2.86 -3.32 -0.45
CA ARG A 74 -3.66 -4.54 -0.46
C ARG A 74 -4.05 -4.89 -1.88
N GLY A 75 -4.11 -6.18 -2.18
CA GLY A 75 -4.43 -6.62 -3.53
C GLY A 75 -4.34 -8.12 -3.70
N ARG A 76 -4.45 -8.54 -4.96
CA ARG A 76 -4.56 -9.94 -5.35
C ARG A 76 -3.28 -10.41 -6.02
N ILE A 77 -2.84 -11.61 -5.64
CA ILE A 77 -1.68 -12.26 -6.24
C ILE A 77 -2.06 -13.23 -7.35
N GLU A 78 -1.10 -13.46 -8.24
CA GLU A 78 -1.10 -14.50 -9.27
C GLU A 78 0.23 -15.23 -9.26
N PHE A 79 0.20 -16.57 -9.30
CA PHE A 79 1.39 -17.37 -9.57
C PHE A 79 1.77 -17.22 -11.04
N VAL A 80 3.07 -17.10 -11.32
CA VAL A 80 3.59 -16.77 -12.66
C VAL A 80 4.52 -17.84 -13.19
N GLU A 81 4.80 -17.79 -14.49
CA GLU A 81 5.66 -18.75 -15.17
C GLU A 81 7.12 -18.71 -14.69
N ASN A 82 7.83 -19.83 -14.90
CA ASN A 82 9.23 -20.01 -14.48
C ASN A 82 10.20 -18.98 -15.04
N ILE A 83 9.87 -18.28 -16.13
CA ILE A 83 10.72 -17.21 -16.66
C ILE A 83 11.03 -16.12 -15.62
N PHE A 84 10.11 -15.86 -14.68
CA PHE A 84 10.32 -14.91 -13.60
C PHE A 84 11.24 -15.43 -12.50
N LEU A 85 11.38 -16.76 -12.35
CA LEU A 85 12.32 -17.35 -11.40
C LEU A 85 13.75 -17.00 -11.81
N GLU A 86 14.09 -17.17 -13.09
CA GLU A 86 15.41 -16.82 -13.62
C GLU A 86 15.70 -15.32 -13.44
N LYS A 87 14.75 -14.45 -13.82
CA LYS A 87 14.87 -12.99 -13.59
C LYS A 87 15.10 -12.62 -12.13
N ILE A 88 14.43 -13.30 -11.20
CA ILE A 88 14.60 -13.06 -9.76
C ILE A 88 16.00 -13.44 -9.31
N PHE A 89 16.55 -14.56 -9.78
CA PHE A 89 17.91 -14.98 -9.43
C PHE A 89 18.96 -14.04 -10.02
N GLU A 90 18.77 -13.59 -11.27
CA GLU A 90 19.62 -12.56 -11.88
C GLU A 90 19.61 -11.25 -11.07
N ALA A 91 18.44 -10.81 -10.62
CA ALA A 91 18.28 -9.60 -9.82
C ALA A 91 18.74 -9.75 -8.35
N ASN A 92 18.89 -10.98 -7.85
CA ASN A 92 19.23 -11.28 -6.46
C ASN A 92 20.26 -12.42 -6.37
N PRO A 93 21.54 -12.17 -6.73
CA PRO A 93 22.55 -13.24 -6.86
C PRO A 93 22.80 -14.07 -5.60
N ILE A 94 22.52 -13.52 -4.41
CA ILE A 94 22.64 -14.27 -3.14
C ILE A 94 21.72 -15.49 -3.07
N LEU A 95 20.67 -15.55 -3.89
CA LEU A 95 19.79 -16.71 -3.95
C LEU A 95 20.50 -17.95 -4.50
N ASP A 96 21.55 -17.80 -5.31
CA ASP A 96 22.37 -18.93 -5.77
C ASP A 96 23.11 -19.60 -4.61
N GLU A 97 23.48 -18.84 -3.57
CA GLU A 97 24.09 -19.37 -2.36
C GLU A 97 23.07 -20.03 -1.43
N ILE A 98 21.85 -19.46 -1.34
CA ILE A 98 20.77 -19.98 -0.50
C ILE A 98 20.15 -21.25 -1.09
N TYR A 99 20.06 -21.33 -2.42
CA TYR A 99 19.48 -22.43 -3.18
C TYR A 99 20.52 -23.01 -4.17
N PRO A 100 21.55 -23.70 -3.65
CA PRO A 100 22.61 -24.26 -4.49
C PRO A 100 22.13 -25.46 -5.31
N GLY A 101 22.83 -25.74 -6.41
CA GLY A 101 22.56 -26.88 -7.29
C GLY A 101 21.15 -26.84 -7.88
N ASP A 102 20.50 -28.00 -7.97
CA ASP A 102 19.13 -28.12 -8.46
C ASP A 102 18.12 -28.04 -7.30
N THR A 103 18.20 -27.01 -6.46
CA THR A 103 17.20 -26.79 -5.39
C THR A 103 16.17 -25.72 -5.76
N LYS A 104 16.44 -24.90 -6.77
CA LYS A 104 15.56 -23.81 -7.22
C LYS A 104 14.16 -24.30 -7.61
N HIS A 105 14.03 -25.54 -8.08
CA HIS A 105 12.77 -26.11 -8.52
C HIS A 105 11.71 -26.17 -7.42
N ILE A 106 12.06 -26.10 -6.12
CA ILE A 106 11.09 -26.10 -5.00
C ILE A 106 10.37 -24.76 -4.80
N LEU A 107 10.83 -23.73 -5.51
CA LEU A 107 10.38 -22.36 -5.37
C LEU A 107 9.23 -22.07 -6.33
N GLU A 108 8.38 -21.14 -5.91
CA GLU A 108 7.26 -20.64 -6.68
C GLU A 108 7.30 -19.12 -6.64
N VAL A 109 7.16 -18.54 -7.83
CA VAL A 109 7.07 -17.10 -8.02
C VAL A 109 5.62 -16.71 -8.08
N PHE A 110 5.28 -15.64 -7.37
CA PHE A 110 3.99 -14.99 -7.50
C PHE A 110 4.18 -13.49 -7.58
N CYS A 111 3.25 -12.82 -8.25
CA CYS A 111 3.23 -11.37 -8.34
C CYS A 111 1.96 -10.83 -7.70
N LEU A 112 2.05 -9.64 -7.12
CA LEU A 112 0.88 -8.83 -6.81
C LEU A 112 0.43 -8.17 -8.12
N SER A 113 -0.62 -8.71 -8.74
CA SER A 113 -1.00 -8.37 -10.12
C SER A 113 -1.87 -7.12 -10.22
N SER A 114 -2.64 -6.85 -9.16
CA SER A 114 -3.51 -5.67 -9.03
C SER A 114 -3.70 -5.32 -7.56
N GLY A 115 -3.91 -4.03 -7.28
CA GLY A 115 -4.11 -3.58 -5.91
C GLY A 115 -4.25 -2.07 -5.78
N VAL A 116 -4.50 -1.67 -4.55
CA VAL A 116 -4.55 -0.27 -4.13
C VAL A 116 -3.61 -0.07 -2.96
N GLY A 117 -2.98 1.08 -2.91
CA GLY A 117 -1.97 1.40 -1.91
C GLY A 117 -2.04 2.84 -1.45
N GLU A 118 -1.35 3.10 -0.35
CA GLU A 118 -1.22 4.41 0.25
C GLU A 118 0.23 4.59 0.67
N MET A 119 0.83 5.68 0.21
CA MET A 119 2.10 6.19 0.70
C MET A 119 1.80 7.25 1.76
N TYR A 120 2.46 7.15 2.92
CA TYR A 120 2.35 8.11 4.01
C TYR A 120 3.75 8.51 4.48
N ASP A 121 4.05 9.78 4.29
CA ASP A 121 5.38 10.39 4.50
C ASP A 121 5.34 11.25 5.77
N LEU A 122 5.99 10.74 6.83
CA LEU A 122 6.18 11.43 8.11
C LEU A 122 7.50 12.21 8.20
N SER A 123 8.28 12.30 7.12
CA SER A 123 9.57 12.99 7.14
C SER A 123 9.45 14.52 7.19
N GLY A 124 8.25 15.06 6.93
CA GLY A 124 7.97 16.49 6.91
C GLY A 124 6.73 16.90 7.69
N ILE A 125 6.55 18.23 7.87
CA ILE A 125 5.37 18.83 8.49
C ILE A 125 4.73 19.82 7.48
N PRO A 126 3.44 19.65 7.12
CA PRO A 126 2.57 18.53 7.49
C PRO A 126 3.02 17.20 6.84
N PRO A 127 2.66 16.04 7.44
CA PRO A 127 2.78 14.75 6.79
C PRO A 127 2.08 14.74 5.43
N LYS A 128 2.65 14.01 4.47
CA LYS A 128 2.08 13.86 3.13
C LYS A 128 1.48 12.48 2.95
N ARG A 129 0.42 12.42 2.15
CA ARG A 129 -0.29 11.19 1.82
C ARG A 129 -0.64 11.15 0.35
N GLU A 130 -0.49 9.99 -0.26
CA GLU A 130 -0.98 9.75 -1.61
C GLU A 130 -1.52 8.33 -1.71
N ARG A 131 -2.66 8.17 -2.39
CA ARG A 131 -3.26 6.88 -2.70
C ARG A 131 -3.00 6.56 -4.16
N PHE A 132 -2.68 5.30 -4.43
CA PHE A 132 -2.39 4.82 -5.76
C PHE A 132 -3.10 3.49 -6.03
N ALA A 133 -3.21 3.14 -7.30
CA ALA A 133 -3.77 1.88 -7.77
C ALA A 133 -2.96 1.39 -8.96
N PHE A 134 -2.89 0.07 -9.15
CA PHE A 134 -2.19 -0.57 -10.27
C PHE A 134 -2.95 -1.83 -10.71
N GLY A 135 -2.59 -2.36 -11.89
CA GLY A 135 -3.23 -3.56 -12.42
C GLY A 135 -4.73 -3.40 -12.72
N GLY A 136 -5.16 -2.19 -13.11
CA GLY A 136 -6.57 -1.88 -13.43
C GLY A 136 -7.47 -1.59 -12.22
N ALA A 137 -6.94 -1.64 -11.00
CA ALA A 137 -7.67 -1.21 -9.80
C ALA A 137 -7.96 0.31 -9.80
N LYS A 138 -8.89 0.73 -8.95
CA LYS A 138 -9.24 2.14 -8.74
C LYS A 138 -9.20 2.46 -7.26
N VAL A 139 -8.69 3.63 -6.92
CA VAL A 139 -8.63 4.13 -5.54
C VAL A 139 -9.28 5.50 -5.46
N ALA A 140 -9.95 5.77 -4.33
CA ALA A 140 -10.48 7.09 -4.06
C ALA A 140 -9.35 8.06 -3.67
N GLU A 141 -9.59 9.35 -3.85
CA GLU A 141 -8.69 10.39 -3.34
C GLU A 141 -8.47 10.24 -1.81
N SER A 142 -7.33 10.74 -1.35
CA SER A 142 -7.01 10.78 0.08
C SER A 142 -7.83 11.85 0.81
N GLY A 143 -8.05 11.67 2.12
CA GLY A 143 -8.64 12.71 2.95
C GLY A 143 -10.18 12.73 2.99
N TYR A 144 -10.68 13.56 3.91
CA TYR A 144 -12.12 13.84 4.03
C TYR A 144 -12.60 14.70 2.85
N LYS A 145 -13.89 14.60 2.51
CA LYS A 145 -14.49 15.35 1.41
C LYS A 145 -15.58 16.30 1.90
N ILE A 146 -15.51 17.57 1.50
CA ILE A 146 -16.57 18.54 1.75
C ILE A 146 -17.60 18.46 0.62
N THR A 147 -18.88 18.39 0.99
CA THR A 147 -20.03 18.27 0.09
C THR A 147 -20.72 19.62 -0.13
N GLU A 148 -21.71 19.64 -1.03
CA GLU A 148 -22.53 20.81 -1.33
C GLU A 148 -23.39 21.31 -0.14
N LYS A 149 -23.49 20.55 0.96
CA LYS A 149 -24.15 20.99 2.21
C LYS A 149 -23.35 22.08 2.95
N CYS A 150 -22.12 22.35 2.54
CA CYS A 150 -21.25 23.33 3.17
C CYS A 150 -21.81 24.76 3.01
N THR A 151 -22.01 25.45 4.12
CA THR A 151 -22.47 26.85 4.16
C THR A 151 -21.32 27.87 4.24
N ALA A 152 -20.08 27.41 4.08
CA ALA A 152 -18.87 28.22 4.20
C ALA A 152 -18.69 28.96 5.54
N CYS A 153 -19.12 28.35 6.65
CA CYS A 153 -19.01 28.92 8.00
C CYS A 153 -17.57 29.02 8.57
N GLY A 154 -16.63 28.21 8.07
CA GLY A 154 -15.21 28.28 8.43
C GLY A 154 -14.74 27.43 9.62
N ILE A 155 -15.65 26.89 10.45
CA ILE A 155 -15.31 26.11 11.66
C ILE A 155 -14.29 24.99 11.36
N CYS A 156 -14.51 24.21 10.30
CA CYS A 156 -13.62 23.11 9.94
C CYS A 156 -12.18 23.56 9.64
N LYS A 157 -12.01 24.73 9.02
CA LYS A 157 -10.70 25.28 8.68
C LYS A 157 -9.93 25.67 9.94
N ASP A 158 -10.59 26.34 10.88
CA ASP A 158 -9.94 26.81 12.11
C ASP A 158 -9.52 25.66 13.02
N LEU A 159 -10.22 24.52 12.93
CA LEU A 159 -9.90 23.31 13.71
C LEU A 159 -8.85 22.40 13.04
N CYS A 160 -8.52 22.61 11.77
CA CYS A 160 -7.67 21.70 11.01
C CYS A 160 -6.20 21.81 11.43
N PRO A 161 -5.61 20.78 12.07
CA PRO A 161 -4.24 20.88 12.61
C PRO A 161 -3.18 20.92 11.50
N SER A 162 -3.42 20.29 10.35
CA SER A 162 -2.47 20.26 9.23
C SER A 162 -2.65 21.42 8.25
N GLY A 163 -3.64 22.30 8.46
CA GLY A 163 -3.94 23.38 7.52
C GLY A 163 -4.48 22.90 6.17
N ALA A 164 -4.97 21.66 6.07
CA ALA A 164 -5.44 21.04 4.83
C ALA A 164 -6.67 21.70 4.19
N ILE A 165 -7.34 22.65 4.86
CA ILE A 165 -8.63 23.17 4.40
C ILE A 165 -8.50 24.61 3.88
N SER A 166 -8.88 24.80 2.61
CA SER A 166 -8.88 26.08 1.93
C SER A 166 -10.30 26.62 1.71
N LYS A 167 -10.42 27.96 1.66
CA LYS A 167 -11.69 28.65 1.43
C LYS A 167 -12.03 28.65 -0.06
N GLY A 168 -13.30 28.41 -0.38
CA GLY A 168 -13.87 28.53 -1.72
C GLY A 168 -15.36 28.87 -1.64
N LYS A 169 -16.12 28.60 -2.72
CA LYS A 169 -17.60 28.67 -2.70
C LYS A 169 -18.18 27.74 -1.62
N ILE A 170 -17.68 26.52 -1.62
CA ILE A 170 -17.63 25.63 -0.46
C ILE A 170 -16.16 25.46 -0.06
N TYR A 171 -15.89 25.09 1.19
CA TYR A 171 -14.51 24.77 1.60
C TYR A 171 -14.02 23.51 0.88
N LYS A 172 -12.70 23.39 0.70
CA LYS A 172 -12.06 22.22 0.08
C LYS A 172 -10.97 21.69 0.97
N ILE A 173 -10.84 20.37 1.04
CA ILE A 173 -9.79 19.68 1.77
C ILE A 173 -8.74 19.20 0.76
N ASP A 174 -7.48 19.55 0.99
CA ASP A 174 -6.34 18.95 0.33
C ASP A 174 -6.05 17.59 0.95
N GLY A 175 -6.42 16.54 0.22
CA GLY A 175 -6.22 15.15 0.63
C GLY A 175 -4.76 14.78 0.87
N SER A 176 -3.82 15.48 0.22
CA SER A 176 -2.40 15.16 0.29
C SER A 176 -1.75 15.52 1.62
N ILE A 177 -2.36 16.41 2.40
CA ILE A 177 -1.90 16.82 3.73
C ILE A 177 -2.99 16.62 4.80
N CYS A 178 -4.08 15.94 4.45
CA CYS A 178 -5.14 15.58 5.38
C CYS A 178 -4.66 14.46 6.31
N LEU A 179 -4.71 14.69 7.62
CA LEU A 179 -4.36 13.65 8.61
C LEU A 179 -5.44 12.56 8.75
N GLU A 180 -6.59 12.72 8.11
CA GLU A 180 -7.77 11.87 8.30
C GLU A 180 -8.23 11.75 9.76
N CYS A 181 -7.97 12.77 10.58
CA CYS A 181 -8.27 12.76 12.01
C CYS A 181 -9.76 12.93 12.40
N GLY A 182 -10.65 13.25 11.45
CA GLY A 182 -12.09 13.39 11.71
C GLY A 182 -12.56 14.68 12.40
N ARG A 183 -11.66 15.46 13.00
CA ARG A 183 -12.01 16.68 13.75
C ARG A 183 -12.89 17.67 12.99
N CYS A 184 -12.68 17.84 11.68
CA CYS A 184 -13.52 18.70 10.86
C CYS A 184 -14.95 18.17 10.71
N ALA A 185 -15.11 16.85 10.53
CA ALA A 185 -16.41 16.21 10.36
C ALA A 185 -17.20 16.20 11.67
N GLU A 186 -16.56 15.84 12.80
CA GLU A 186 -17.18 15.85 14.13
C GLU A 186 -17.73 17.22 14.56
N ASN A 187 -17.13 18.30 14.05
CA ASN A 187 -17.48 19.67 14.39
C ASN A 187 -18.24 20.41 13.28
N CYS A 188 -18.71 19.69 12.25
CA CYS A 188 -19.50 20.30 11.18
C CYS A 188 -20.99 20.34 11.57
N PRO A 189 -21.58 21.52 11.85
CA PRO A 189 -22.99 21.59 12.28
C PRO A 189 -24.00 21.34 11.13
N TYR A 190 -23.51 21.05 9.92
CA TYR A 190 -24.31 20.85 8.72
C TYR A 190 -24.13 19.45 8.11
N ASP A 191 -23.39 18.56 8.78
CA ASP A 191 -23.06 17.21 8.29
C ASP A 191 -22.55 17.22 6.84
N ALA A 192 -21.70 18.21 6.54
CA ALA A 192 -21.26 18.51 5.19
C ALA A 192 -19.94 17.84 4.81
N ILE A 193 -19.38 16.98 5.67
CA ILE A 193 -18.05 16.38 5.48
C ILE A 193 -18.15 14.86 5.55
N GLU A 194 -17.76 14.19 4.47
CA GLU A 194 -17.77 12.74 4.33
C GLU A 194 -16.40 12.14 4.70
N PRO A 195 -16.37 10.98 5.37
CA PRO A 195 -15.14 10.29 5.72
C PRO A 195 -14.42 9.73 4.48
N PRO A 196 -13.10 9.53 4.55
CA PRO A 196 -12.35 8.85 3.50
C PRO A 196 -12.75 7.37 3.39
N SER A 197 -12.74 6.82 2.18
CA SER A 197 -13.07 5.41 1.94
C SER A 197 -11.97 4.42 2.37
N GLY A 198 -10.79 4.92 2.75
CA GLY A 198 -9.60 4.10 2.96
C GLY A 198 -9.05 3.51 1.66
N ILE A 199 -8.02 2.68 1.79
CA ILE A 199 -7.56 1.82 0.70
C ILE A 199 -8.04 0.41 0.88
#